data_AF-A0A8D0BMS2-F1
#
_entry.id   AF-A0A8D0BMS2-F1
#
_cell.length_a   1.000
_cell.length_b   1.000
_cell.length_c   1.000
_cell.angle_alpha   90.00
_cell.angle_beta   90.00
_cell.angle_gamma   90.00
#
_symmetry.space_group_name_H-M   'P 1'
#
loop_
_entity.id
_entity.type
_entity.pdbx_description
1 polymer ?
#
loop_
_entity_poly.entity_id
_entity_poly.type
_entity_poly.pdbx_seq_one_letter_code
_entity_poly.pdbx_strand_id
1 'polypeptide(L)' 'MPRKIEEIKDFLLTATSKDAKSVKIKKNKDNVKFKVRCSRYLLYPGHHRQGKG' A
#
# COMPACT_ATOMS: atom_id res chain seq x y z
N MET A 1 3.76 11.94 1.07
CA MET A 1 2.32 12.17 1.31
C MET A 1 1.68 10.87 1.81
N PRO A 2 0.97 10.86 2.95
CA PRO A 2 0.27 9.67 3.40
C PRO A 2 -0.88 9.33 2.44
N ARG A 3 -0.96 8.07 2.01
CA ARG A 3 -2.08 7.53 1.22
C ARG A 3 -2.84 6.50 2.03
N LYS A 4 -4.17 6.53 1.94
CA LYS A 4 -5.04 5.50 2.51
C LYS A 4 -5.21 4.41 1.46
N ILE A 5 -5.04 3.16 1.87
CA ILE A 5 -5.38 1.99 1.08
C ILE A 5 -6.70 1.47 1.63
N GLU A 6 -7.70 1.33 0.76
CA GLU A 6 -9.05 0.89 1.16
C GLU A 6 -9.26 -0.60 0.94
N GLU A 7 -8.61 -1.16 -0.09
CA GLU A 7 -8.69 -2.58 -0.40
C GLU A 7 -7.55 -3.39 0.23
N ILE A 8 -7.86 -4.59 0.71
CA ILE A 8 -6.85 -5.48 1.28
C ILE A 8 -5.86 -6.01 0.24
N LYS A 9 -6.27 -6.13 -1.02
CA LYS A 9 -5.39 -6.57 -2.13
C LYS A 9 -4.23 -5.60 -2.33
N ASP A 10 -4.55 -4.31 -2.42
CA ASP A 10 -3.56 -3.23 -2.53
C ASP A 10 -2.65 -3.15 -1.31
N PHE A 11 -3.19 -3.47 -0.12
CA PHE A 11 -2.39 -3.53 1.10
C PHE A 11 -1.36 -4.65 1.03
N LEU A 12 -1.74 -5.84 0.60
CA LEU A 12 -0.85 -6.99 0.44
C LEU A 12 0.23 -6.73 -0.62
N LEU A 13 -0.14 -6.11 -1.75
CA LEU A 13 0.81 -5.68 -2.78
C LEU A 13 1.80 -4.66 -2.24
N THR A 14 1.32 -3.69 -1.46
CA THR A 14 2.18 -2.65 -0.86
C THR A 14 3.10 -3.23 0.21
N ALA A 15 2.61 -4.15 1.05
CA ALA A 15 3.37 -4.74 2.15
C ALA A 15 4.48 -5.71 1.68
N THR A 16 4.30 -6.32 0.51
CA THR A 16 5.28 -7.26 -0.09
C THR A 16 6.22 -6.60 -1.10
N SER A 17 6.02 -5.33 -1.42
CA SER A 17 6.88 -4.57 -2.34
C SER A 17 8.32 -4.46 -1.81
N LYS A 18 9.30 -4.46 -2.73
CA LYS A 18 10.74 -4.25 -2.42
C LYS A 18 11.00 -2.91 -1.73
N ASP A 19 10.11 -1.94 -1.92
CA ASP A 19 10.23 -0.63 -1.28
C ASP A 19 9.68 -0.61 0.15
N ALA A 20 8.93 -1.63 0.58
CA ALA A 20 8.40 -1.71 1.93
C ALA A 20 9.53 -2.01 2.92
N LYS A 21 9.71 -1.11 3.90
CA LYS A 21 10.76 -1.20 4.92
C LYS A 21 10.25 -1.73 6.25
N SER A 22 9.03 -1.37 6.64
CA SER A 22 8.46 -1.78 7.93
C SER A 22 6.95 -1.58 7.94
N VAL A 23 6.23 -2.40 8.70
CA VAL A 23 4.81 -2.20 9.00
C VAL A 23 4.65 -1.91 10.48
N LYS A 24 4.06 -0.76 10.82
CA LYS A 24 3.69 -0.42 12.20
C LYS A 24 2.20 -0.65 12.40
N ILE A 25 1.86 -1.50 13.35
CA ILE A 25 0.47 -1.75 13.75
C ILE A 25 0.12 -0.80 14.88
N LYS A 26 -0.89 0.05 14.67
CA LYS A 26 -1.42 0.95 15.71
C LYS A 26 -2.82 0.50 16.08
N LYS A 27 -2.98 -0.06 17.27
CA LYS A 27 -4.31 -0.33 17.87
C LYS A 27 -4.84 0.98 18.47
N ASN A 28 -6.04 1.38 18.06
CA ASN A 28 -6.85 2.41 18.72
C ASN A 28 -8.01 1.70 19.44
N LYS A 29 -8.85 2.45 20.15
CA LYS A 29 -9.99 1.89 20.91
C LYS A 29 -10.93 1.06 20.02
N ASP A 30 -11.26 1.59 18.84
CA ASP A 30 -12.30 1.00 17.98
C ASP A 30 -11.76 0.40 16.67
N ASN A 31 -10.48 0.62 16.36
CA ASN A 31 -9.88 0.12 15.12
C ASN A 31 -8.38 -0.09 15.21
N VAL A 32 -7.86 -0.91 14.30
CA VAL A 32 -6.43 -1.13 14.10
C VAL A 32 -6.00 -0.50 12.78
N LYS A 33 -4.92 0.28 12.80
CA LYS A 33 -4.34 0.92 11.62
C LYS A 33 -2.99 0.29 11.30
N PHE A 34 -2.86 -0.26 10.11
CA PHE A 34 -1.61 -0.77 9.57
C PHE A 34 -0.91 0.36 8.81
N LYS A 35 0.30 0.72 9.23
CA LYS A 35 1.09 1.80 8.62
C LYS A 35 2.33 1.21 7.97
N VAL A 36 2.30 1.05 6.65
CA VAL A 36 3.47 0.63 5.88
C VAL A 36 4.38 1.84 5.64
N ARG A 37 5.69 1.66 5.87
CA ARG A 37 6.73 2.61 5.48
C ARG A 37 7.39 2.12 4.21
N CYS A 38 7.31 2.93 3.16
CA CYS A 38 8.01 2.67 1.90
C CYS A 38 9.25 3.58 1.79
N SER A 39 10.27 3.10 1.08
CA SER A 39 11.52 3.81 0.79
C SER A 39 11.28 5.09 -0.02
N ARG A 40 10.36 5.01 -0.99
CA ARG A 40 9.90 6.08 -1.88
C ARG A 40 8.41 5.89 -2.16
N TYR A 41 7.68 6.99 -2.30
CA TYR A 41 6.27 6.99 -2.73
C TYR A 41 6.21 6.80 -4.25
N LEU A 42 6.58 5.62 -4.76
CA LEU A 42 6.36 5.32 -6.18
C LEU A 42 4.89 4.96 -6.36
N LEU A 43 4.10 5.95 -6.79
CA LEU A 43 2.81 5.70 -7.39
C LEU A 43 3.09 5.20 -8.80
N TYR A 44 2.90 3.91 -9.08
CA TYR A 44 2.77 3.49 -10.46
C TYR A 44 1.36 3.90 -10.92
N PRO A 45 1.18 4.85 -11.86
CA PRO A 45 -0.07 4.94 -12.61
C PRO A 45 -0.06 3.73 -13.56
N GLY A 46 -0.73 2.65 -13.16
CA GLY A 46 -0.54 1.37 -13.83
C GLY A 46 -1.72 0.43 -13.78
N HIS A 47 -2.94 0.93 -13.99
CA HIS A 47 -4.00 0.10 -14.56
C HIS A 47 -4.74 0.87 -15.66
N HIS A 48 -4.12 0.97 -16.84
CA HIS A 48 -4.88 0.91 -18.09
C HIS A 48 -3.97 0.55 -19.28
N ARG A 49 -3.98 -0.73 -19.67
CA ARG A 49 -3.92 -1.12 -21.08
C ARG A 49 -4.62 -2.48 -21.22
N GLN A 50 -5.92 -2.44 -21.51
CA GLN A 50 -6.41 -3.34 -22.55
C GLN A 50 -5.70 -2.91 -23.82
N GLY A 51 -4.67 -3.66 -24.22
CA GLY A 51 -4.00 -3.51 -25.50
C GLY A 51 -4.08 -4.84 -26.20
N LYS A 52 -5.01 -4.94 -27.15
CA LYS A 52 -5.08 -5.99 -28.17
C LYS A 52 -3.69 -6.25 -28.77
N GLY A 53 -3.40 -7.51 -29.01
CA GLY A 53 -2.30 -8.04 -29.82
C GLY A 53 -2.48 -9.53 -29.92
#